data_AF-A0A818D889-F1
#
_entry.id   AF-A0A818D889-F1
#
_cell.length_a   1.000
_cell.length_b   1.000
_cell.length_c   1.000
_cell.angle_alpha   90.00
_cell.angle_beta   90.00
_cell.angle_gamma   90.00
#
_symmetry.space_group_name_H-M   'P 1'
#
loop_
_entity.id
_entity.type
_entity.pdbx_description
1 polymer ?
#
loop_
_entity_poly.entity_id
_entity_poly.type
_entity_poly.pdbx_seq_one_letter_code
_entity_poly.pdbx_strand_id
1 'polypeptide(L)'
;ESMKKAANGILYNLQELLGGKKVDIADDQLVPNIGDQIPIIMISYAHANNHFCDNILVEFQERRNLFRIWIDRDHSSTNEDIWEKIALGIKQSRLVVCLLSQEYYN
;
A
#
# COMPACT_ATOMS: atom_id res chain seq x y z
N GLU A 1 9.07 17.32 3.41
CA GLU A 1 9.36 16.66 4.71
C GLU A 1 8.19 15.84 5.25
N SER A 2 6.94 16.33 5.23
CA SER A 2 5.78 15.61 5.77
C SER A 2 5.49 14.26 5.09
N MET A 3 5.61 14.18 3.75
CA MET A 3 5.30 12.94 3.02
C MET A 3 6.27 11.80 3.31
N LYS A 4 7.58 12.09 3.31
CA LYS A 4 8.61 11.10 3.66
C LYS A 4 8.38 10.57 5.07
N LYS A 5 7.94 11.43 6.00
CA LYS A 5 7.57 11.03 7.36
C LYS A 5 6.34 10.11 7.38
N ALA A 6 5.31 10.40 6.59
CA ALA A 6 4.13 9.55 6.47
C ALA A 6 4.46 8.17 5.86
N ALA A 7 5.21 8.14 4.75
CA ALA A 7 5.66 6.90 4.13
C ALA A 7 6.52 6.06 5.10
N ASN A 8 7.47 6.69 5.80
CA ASN A 8 8.26 6.01 6.83
C ASN A 8 7.43 5.47 7.98
N GLY A 9 6.39 6.19 8.41
CA GLY A 9 5.45 5.71 9.43
C GLY A 9 4.69 4.48 8.98
N ILE A 10 4.21 4.46 7.73
CA ILE A 10 3.54 3.29 7.15
C ILE A 10 4.51 2.11 7.07
N LEU A 11 5.74 2.35 6.59
CA LEU A 11 6.77 1.32 6.48
C LEU A 11 7.18 0.74 7.83
N TYR A 12 7.29 1.57 8.87
CA TYR A 12 7.60 1.11 10.22
C TYR A 12 6.55 0.10 10.72
N ASN A 13 5.27 0.40 10.55
CA ASN A 13 4.19 -0.51 10.95
C ASN A 13 4.14 -1.79 10.09
N LEU A 14 4.53 -1.70 8.81
CA LEU A 14 4.62 -2.87 7.93
C LEU A 14 5.71 -3.85 8.35
N GLN A 15 6.83 -3.38 8.89
CA GLN A 15 7.93 -4.25 9.35
C GLN A 15 7.47 -5.21 10.44
N GLU A 16 6.63 -4.77 11.37
CA GLU A 16 6.07 -5.63 12.42
C GLU A 16 5.11 -6.68 11.83
N LEU A 17 4.23 -6.25 10.91
CA LEU A 17 3.25 -7.12 10.25
C LEU A 17 3.89 -8.19 9.34
N LEU A 18 5.06 -7.90 8.76
CA LEU A 18 5.80 -8.80 7.89
C LEU A 18 6.70 -9.79 8.65
N GLY A 19 6.54 -9.90 9.98
CA GLY A 19 7.21 -10.89 10.81
C GLY A 19 8.50 -10.41 11.46
N GLY A 20 8.62 -9.11 11.73
CA GLY A 20 9.70 -8.56 12.57
C GLY A 20 11.10 -8.64 11.98
N LYS A 21 11.23 -9.01 10.69
CA LYS A 21 12.47 -8.74 9.96
C LYS A 21 12.56 -7.24 9.81
N LYS A 22 13.45 -6.61 10.59
CA LYS A 22 13.91 -5.25 10.33
C LYS A 22 14.11 -5.14 8.83
N VAL A 23 13.27 -4.36 8.16
CA VAL A 23 13.59 -3.89 6.82
C VAL A 23 14.63 -2.82 7.08
N ASP A 24 15.86 -3.26 7.34
CA ASP A 24 16.99 -2.37 7.49
C ASP A 24 16.98 -1.49 6.24
N ILE A 25 17.00 -0.18 6.47
CA ILE A 25 16.82 0.87 5.44
C ILE A 25 18.09 0.97 4.56
N ALA A 26 18.89 -0.10 4.53
CA ALA A 26 20.16 -0.21 3.83
C ALA A 26 20.49 -1.69 3.62
N ASP A 27 19.89 -2.33 2.62
CA ASP A 27 20.60 -3.26 1.73
C ASP A 27 19.61 -3.84 0.71
N ASP A 28 20.05 -3.90 -0.55
CA ASP A 28 19.31 -4.40 -1.72
C ASP A 28 18.96 -5.91 -1.68
N GLN A 29 19.03 -6.56 -0.52
CA GLN A 29 18.95 -8.02 -0.41
C GLN A 29 18.16 -8.50 0.81
N LEU A 30 16.87 -8.22 0.85
CA LEU A 30 15.94 -8.97 1.70
C LEU A 30 14.73 -9.38 0.87
N VAL A 31 14.79 -10.57 0.27
CA VAL A 31 13.58 -11.26 -0.21
C VAL A 31 13.12 -12.17 0.94
N PRO A 32 12.05 -11.83 1.67
CA PRO A 32 11.56 -12.68 2.73
C PRO A 32 10.80 -13.87 2.11
N ASN A 33 11.29 -15.07 2.38
CA ASN A 33 10.63 -16.34 2.09
C ASN A 33 9.41 -16.51 3.01
N ILE A 34 8.32 -15.79 2.70
CA ILE A 34 6.99 -15.93 3.31
C ILE A 34 6.16 -16.65 2.25
N GLY A 35 5.75 -17.90 2.51
CA GLY A 35 5.09 -18.82 1.55
C GLY A 35 4.47 -18.16 0.31
N ASP A 36 5.14 -18.35 -0.82
CA ASP A 36 4.76 -18.19 -2.24
C ASP A 36 3.92 -17.00 -2.74
N GLN A 37 3.52 -16.03 -1.92
CA GLN A 37 2.82 -14.82 -2.41
C GLN A 37 3.30 -13.54 -1.73
N ILE A 38 3.87 -12.64 -2.55
CA ILE A 38 4.22 -11.26 -2.16
C ILE A 38 2.97 -10.61 -1.54
N PRO A 39 3.04 -10.12 -0.29
CA PRO A 39 1.87 -9.61 0.43
C PRO A 39 1.29 -8.38 -0.26
N ILE A 40 -0.03 -8.27 -0.26
CA ILE A 40 -0.76 -7.13 -0.85
C ILE A 40 -1.09 -6.12 0.26
N ILE A 41 -0.82 -4.85 0.01
CA ILE A 41 -1.24 -3.73 0.84
C ILE A 41 -2.19 -2.89 0.02
N MET A 42 -3.39 -2.67 0.55
CA MET A 42 -4.34 -1.76 -0.07
C MET A 42 -4.14 -0.35 0.46
N ILE A 43 -4.18 0.65 -0.43
CA ILE A 43 -4.29 2.05 -0.05
C ILE A 43 -5.71 2.51 -0.39
N SER A 44 -6.49 2.84 0.64
CA SER A 44 -7.80 3.47 0.50
C SER A 44 -7.65 4.97 0.66
N TYR A 45 -8.13 5.74 -0.32
CA TYR A 45 -7.94 7.19 -0.37
C TYR A 45 -9.06 7.86 -1.15
N ALA A 46 -9.27 9.17 -0.96
CA ALA A 46 -10.20 9.93 -1.78
C ALA A 46 -9.56 10.25 -3.14
N HIS A 47 -10.30 10.10 -4.25
CA HIS A 47 -9.76 10.40 -5.58
C HIS A 47 -9.26 11.84 -5.75
N ALA A 48 -9.81 12.80 -4.98
CA ALA A 48 -9.32 14.17 -4.91
C ALA A 48 -7.86 14.27 -4.42
N ASN A 49 -7.38 13.28 -3.67
CA ASN A 49 -6.01 13.19 -3.18
C ASN A 49 -5.12 12.25 -4.03
N ASN A 50 -5.47 12.00 -5.30
CA ASN A 50 -4.69 11.16 -6.23
C ASN A 50 -3.20 11.53 -6.24
N HIS A 51 -2.87 12.82 -6.31
CA HIS A 51 -1.48 13.28 -6.33
C HIS A 51 -0.71 12.89 -5.05
N PHE A 52 -1.38 12.93 -3.90
CA PHE A 52 -0.77 12.51 -2.64
C PHE A 52 -0.56 10.99 -2.59
N CYS A 53 -1.54 10.23 -3.11
CA CYS A 53 -1.41 8.78 -3.28
C CYS A 53 -0.23 8.44 -4.20
N ASP A 54 -0.08 9.11 -5.34
CA ASP A 54 1.05 8.93 -6.27
C ASP A 54 2.40 9.09 -5.58
N ASN A 55 2.52 10.13 -4.76
CA ASN A 55 3.74 10.39 -4.03
C ASN A 55 4.07 9.27 -3.03
N ILE A 56 3.08 8.71 -2.34
CA ILE A 56 3.29 7.53 -1.47
C ILE A 56 3.73 6.33 -2.31
N LEU A 57 3.10 6.11 -3.47
CA LEU A 57 3.46 5.01 -4.36
C LEU A 57 4.90 5.13 -4.85
N VAL A 58 5.37 6.34 -5.17
CA VAL A 58 6.77 6.61 -5.54
C VAL A 58 7.73 6.19 -4.43
N GLU A 59 7.46 6.58 -3.18
CA GLU A 59 8.28 6.17 -2.03
C GLU A 59 8.27 4.63 -1.80
N PHE A 60 7.20 3.95 -2.25
CA PHE A 60 7.10 2.50 -2.19
C PHE A 60 7.71 1.78 -3.40
N GLN A 61 8.06 2.49 -4.49
CA GLN A 61 8.60 1.86 -5.71
C GLN A 61 9.90 1.09 -5.44
N GLU A 62 10.78 1.65 -4.61
CA GLU A 62 12.05 1.03 -4.21
C GLU A 62 11.86 -0.27 -3.39
N ARG A 63 10.64 -0.56 -2.93
CA ARG A 63 10.32 -1.66 -2.01
C ARG A 63 9.30 -2.65 -2.59
N ARG A 64 9.05 -2.61 -3.90
CA ARG A 64 8.06 -3.45 -4.61
C ARG A 64 8.34 -4.96 -4.53
N ASN A 65 9.57 -5.36 -4.21
CA ASN A 65 9.93 -6.75 -3.96
C ASN A 65 9.42 -7.27 -2.59
N LEU A 66 9.10 -6.38 -1.64
CA LEU A 66 8.62 -6.74 -0.31
C LEU A 66 7.10 -6.88 -0.24
N PHE A 67 6.38 -6.12 -1.05
CA PHE A 67 4.93 -6.09 -1.08
C PHE A 67 4.41 -5.55 -2.41
N ARG A 68 3.16 -5.89 -2.74
CA ARG A 68 2.39 -5.30 -3.84
C ARG A 68 1.43 -4.27 -3.28
N ILE A 69 1.19 -3.19 -4.03
CA ILE A 69 0.18 -2.21 -3.69
C ILE A 69 -1.09 -2.47 -4.51
N TRP A 70 -2.23 -2.39 -3.85
CA TRP A 70 -3.56 -2.40 -4.45
C TRP A 70 -4.21 -1.03 -4.26
N ILE A 71 -4.69 -0.44 -5.35
CA ILE A 71 -5.49 0.79 -5.36
C ILE A 71 -6.66 0.61 -6.32
N ASP A 72 -7.78 1.24 -5.99
CA ASP A 72 -9.04 1.11 -6.72
C ASP A 72 -8.98 1.66 -8.16
N ARG A 73 -8.27 2.78 -8.38
CA ARG A 73 -8.13 3.38 -9.71
C ARG A 73 -7.46 2.49 -10.75
N ASP A 74 -6.66 1.50 -10.34
CA ASP A 74 -6.03 0.55 -11.25
C ASP A 74 -7.03 -0.49 -11.80
N HIS A 75 -8.25 -0.50 -11.23
CA HIS A 75 -9.28 -1.50 -11.48
C HIS A 75 -10.59 -0.89 -12.01
N SER A 76 -10.63 0.43 -12.24
CA SER A 76 -11.81 1.18 -12.65
C SER A 76 -12.12 1.14 -14.16
N SER A 77 -11.22 0.57 -14.97
CA SER A 77 -11.34 0.54 -16.45
C SER A 77 -12.16 -0.62 -17.00
N THR A 78 -12.57 -1.56 -16.16
CA THR A 78 -13.38 -2.72 -16.53
C THR A 78 -14.85 -2.46 -16.18
N ASN A 79 -15.80 -2.83 -17.05
CA ASN A 79 -17.26 -2.80 -16.81
C ASN A 79 -17.76 -3.71 -15.65
N GLU A 80 -16.84 -4.18 -14.81
CA GLU A 80 -17.12 -5.02 -13.64
C GLU A 80 -17.47 -4.14 -12.43
N ASP A 81 -18.25 -4.68 -11.50
CA ASP A 81 -18.66 -3.97 -10.29
C ASP A 81 -17.42 -3.62 -9.43
N ILE A 82 -17.07 -2.33 -9.42
CA ILE A 82 -15.93 -1.81 -8.67
C ILE A 82 -16.04 -2.12 -7.18
N TRP A 83 -17.26 -2.23 -6.63
CA TRP A 83 -17.45 -2.57 -5.22
C TRP A 83 -17.05 -4.00 -4.90
N GLU A 84 -17.31 -4.93 -5.81
CA GLU A 84 -16.85 -6.31 -5.68
C GLU A 84 -15.31 -6.37 -5.70
N LYS A 85 -14.66 -5.55 -6.54
CA LYS A 85 -13.20 -5.45 -6.59
C LYS A 85 -12.61 -4.84 -5.33
N ILE A 86 -13.23 -3.79 -4.80
CA ILE A 86 -12.83 -3.19 -3.53
C ILE A 86 -12.94 -4.22 -2.40
N ALA A 87 -14.05 -4.94 -2.32
CA ALA A 87 -14.24 -6.01 -1.33
C ALA A 87 -13.19 -7.11 -1.48
N LEU A 88 -12.86 -7.51 -2.72
CA LEU A 88 -11.81 -8.48 -3.00
C LEU A 88 -10.42 -7.95 -2.62
N GLY A 89 -10.11 -6.69 -2.94
CA GLY A 89 -8.86 -6.01 -2.57
C GLY A 89 -8.67 -5.97 -1.06
N ILE A 90 -9.72 -5.63 -0.31
CA ILE A 90 -9.71 -5.69 1.16
C ILE A 90 -9.45 -7.11 1.65
N LYS A 91 -10.19 -8.10 1.13
CA LYS A 91 -10.07 -9.51 1.54
C LYS A 91 -8.67 -10.10 1.28
N GLN A 92 -8.03 -9.70 0.19
CA GLN A 92 -6.71 -10.18 -0.21
C GLN A 92 -5.55 -9.44 0.46
N SER A 93 -5.80 -8.22 0.95
CA SER A 93 -4.77 -7.38 1.55
C SER A 93 -4.41 -7.84 2.95
N ARG A 94 -3.11 -7.86 3.24
CA ARG A 94 -2.61 -8.04 4.61
C ARG A 94 -2.77 -6.78 5.45
N LEU A 95 -2.78 -5.62 4.82
CA LEU A 95 -2.97 -4.33 5.45
C LEU A 95 -3.80 -3.42 4.54
N VAL A 96 -4.70 -2.66 5.15
CA VAL A 96 -5.39 -1.54 4.51
C VAL A 96 -4.88 -0.24 5.14
N VAL A 97 -4.28 0.62 4.33
CA VAL A 97 -3.83 1.96 4.73
C VAL A 97 -4.88 2.96 4.29
N CYS A 98 -5.56 3.59 5.24
CA CYS A 98 -6.56 4.62 4.96
C CYS A 98 -5.91 6.01 5.00
N LEU A 99 -5.91 6.70 3.87
CA LEU A 99 -5.48 8.09 3.77
C LEU A 99 -6.67 9.00 4.08
N LEU A 100 -6.80 9.35 5.35
CA LEU A 100 -7.88 10.20 5.83
C LEU A 100 -7.59 11.68 5.50
N SER A 101 -8.54 12.31 4.83
CA SER A 101 -8.54 13.72 4.45
C SER A 101 -9.96 14.27 4.60
N GLN A 102 -10.16 15.58 4.46
CA GLN A 102 -11.52 16.13 4.43
C GLN A 102 -12.31 15.57 3.23
N GLU A 103 -11.64 15.36 2.10
CA GLU A 103 -12.25 14.81 0.89
C GLU A 103 -12.61 13.33 1.04
N TYR A 104 -12.05 12.61 2.01
CA TYR A 104 -12.38 11.20 2.27
C TYR A 104 -13.77 11.03 2.88
N TYR A 105 -14.27 12.04 3.58
CA TYR A 105 -15.57 12.01 4.25
C TYR A 105 -16.72 12.57 3.41
N ASN A 106 -16.40 13.17 2.26
CA ASN A 106 -17.35 13.80 1.34
C ASN A 106 -17.64 12.89 0.15
#